data_AF-Q92IH6-F1
#
_entry.id   AF-Q92IH6-F1
#
_cell.length_a   1.000
_cell.length_b   1.000
_cell.length_c   1.000
_cell.angle_alpha   90.00
_cell.angle_beta   90.00
_cell.angle_gamma   90.00
#
_symmetry.space_group_name_H-M   'P 1'
#
loop_
_entity.id
_entity.type
_entity.pdbx_description
1 polymer ?
#
loop_
_entity_poly.entity_id
_entity_poly.type
_entity_poly.pdbx_seq_one_letter_code
_entity_poly.pdbx_strand_id
1 'polypeptide(L)'
;MQRKVILIDEEWVEVINKLKEKFLVYGLTQMNTGAFGNIPSMQDWRYKELKELGIELSDNEKLAIYNSGQKDDAIFYKGIFITGNHSKSGTLSKFSEELNASLLYLLMIVRSILKM
;
A
#
# COMPACT_ATOMS: atom_id res chain seq x y z
N MET A 1 7.84 -14.95 17.76
CA MET A 1 8.75 -14.66 16.62
C MET A 1 8.37 -13.28 16.09
N GLN A 2 9.26 -12.29 16.15
CA GLN A 2 8.96 -10.91 15.75
C GLN A 2 9.61 -10.67 14.38
N ARG A 3 8.79 -10.46 13.36
CA ARG A 3 9.26 -10.14 12.01
C ARG A 3 9.78 -8.70 12.03
N LYS A 4 11.04 -8.49 11.62
CA LYS A 4 11.60 -7.16 11.41
C LYS A 4 11.44 -6.80 9.94
N VAL A 5 10.66 -5.76 9.66
CA VAL A 5 10.58 -5.20 8.31
C VAL A 5 11.81 -4.33 8.10
N ILE A 6 12.48 -4.53 6.98
CA ILE A 6 13.59 -3.70 6.55
C ILE A 6 13.31 -3.26 5.13
N LEU A 7 13.70 -2.04 4.79
CA LEU A 7 13.78 -1.62 3.41
C LEU A 7 14.95 -2.34 2.74
N ILE A 8 14.82 -2.62 1.45
CA ILE A 8 15.92 -3.18 0.65
C ILE A 8 17.03 -2.14 0.52
N ASP A 9 16.64 -0.87 0.47
CA ASP A 9 17.52 0.28 0.40
C ASP A 9 16.84 1.44 1.14
N GLU A 10 17.57 2.04 2.08
CA GLU A 10 17.07 3.12 2.95
C GLU A 10 16.88 4.42 2.17
N GLU A 11 17.59 4.61 1.05
CA GLU A 11 17.47 5.79 0.17
C GLU A 11 16.07 5.93 -0.43
N TRP A 12 15.29 4.83 -0.51
CA TRP A 12 13.92 4.88 -1.01
C TRP A 12 13.02 5.83 -0.22
N VAL A 13 13.25 5.99 1.09
CA VAL A 13 12.46 6.92 1.91
C VAL A 13 12.62 8.35 1.38
N GLU A 14 13.86 8.75 1.11
CA GLU A 14 14.18 10.07 0.57
C GLU A 14 13.60 10.26 -0.84
N VAL A 15 13.73 9.24 -1.70
CA VAL A 15 13.19 9.27 -3.07
C VAL A 15 11.67 9.43 -3.06
N ILE A 16 10.96 8.64 -2.25
CA ILE A 16 9.49 8.71 -2.13
C ILE A 16 9.05 10.10 -1.65
N ASN A 17 9.71 10.62 -0.61
CA ASN A 17 9.38 11.92 -0.05
C ASN A 17 9.65 13.06 -1.04
N LYS A 18 10.75 13.01 -1.80
CA LYS A 18 11.03 13.96 -2.90
C LYS A 18 10.00 13.87 -4.02
N LEU A 19 9.57 12.67 -4.39
CA LEU A 19 8.52 12.50 -5.42
C LEU A 19 7.19 13.10 -4.97
N LYS A 20 6.85 12.96 -3.68
CA LYS A 20 5.61 13.51 -3.11
C LYS A 20 5.51 15.03 -3.16
N GLU A 21 6.63 15.75 -3.24
CA GLU A 21 6.61 17.21 -3.40
C GLU A 21 5.95 17.65 -4.72
N LYS A 22 5.91 16.75 -5.72
CA LYS A 22 5.45 17.06 -7.08
C LYS A 22 4.33 16.15 -7.57
N PHE A 23 4.21 14.95 -7.00
CA PHE A 23 3.32 13.90 -7.50
C PHE A 23 2.53 13.26 -6.37
N LEU A 24 1.38 12.69 -6.72
CA LEU A 24 0.67 11.77 -5.84
C LEU A 24 1.39 10.42 -5.88
N VAL A 25 1.89 9.98 -4.73
CA VAL A 25 2.63 8.72 -4.60
C VAL A 25 1.80 7.76 -3.79
N TYR A 26 1.34 6.69 -4.43
CA TYR A 26 0.54 5.64 -3.81
C TYR A 26 1.33 4.33 -3.79
N GLY A 27 1.10 3.52 -2.74
CA GLY A 27 1.62 2.16 -2.67
C GLY A 27 0.71 1.19 -3.39
N LEU A 28 1.26 0.11 -3.96
CA LEU A 28 0.48 -1.05 -4.39
C LEU A 28 1.14 -2.32 -3.87
N THR A 29 0.37 -3.09 -3.12
CA THR A 29 0.85 -4.31 -2.50
C THR A 29 -0.13 -5.45 -2.71
N GLN A 30 0.42 -6.62 -3.03
CA GLN A 30 -0.34 -7.85 -3.07
C GLN A 30 -0.36 -8.47 -1.68
N MET A 31 -1.52 -8.43 -1.05
CA MET A 31 -1.78 -9.02 0.26
C MET A 31 -3.28 -9.14 0.49
N ASN A 32 -3.66 -10.04 1.40
CA ASN A 32 -5.03 -10.19 1.87
C ASN A 32 -5.52 -8.92 2.58
N THR A 33 -6.83 -8.72 2.58
CA THR A 33 -7.52 -7.62 3.28
C THR A 33 -8.34 -8.16 4.46
N GLY A 34 -8.57 -7.30 5.45
CA GLY A 34 -9.28 -7.69 6.68
C GLY A 34 -8.39 -8.45 7.66
N ALA A 35 -9.00 -9.29 8.50
CA ALA A 35 -8.30 -10.03 9.55
C ALA A 35 -7.55 -11.26 9.00
N PHE A 36 -6.36 -11.52 9.52
CA PHE A 36 -5.55 -12.69 9.20
C PHE A 36 -4.82 -13.21 10.45
N GLY A 37 -5.17 -14.41 10.92
CA GLY A 37 -4.66 -14.93 12.18
C GLY A 37 -4.94 -13.98 13.35
N ASN A 38 -3.89 -13.54 14.05
CA ASN A 38 -3.99 -12.59 15.16
C ASN A 38 -3.94 -11.11 14.71
N ILE A 39 -3.82 -10.84 13.41
CA ILE A 39 -3.79 -9.48 12.87
C ILE A 39 -5.24 -9.08 12.58
N PRO A 40 -5.82 -8.08 13.28
CA PRO A 40 -7.23 -7.71 13.10
C PRO A 40 -7.48 -7.00 11.77
N SER A 41 -6.45 -6.33 11.23
CA SER A 41 -6.52 -5.62 9.96
C SER A 41 -5.16 -5.65 9.28
N MET A 42 -5.06 -6.40 8.18
CA MET A 42 -3.86 -6.50 7.36
C MET A 42 -3.49 -5.15 6.75
N GLN A 43 -4.48 -4.38 6.29
CA GLN A 43 -4.25 -3.04 5.75
C GLN A 43 -3.68 -2.06 6.79
N ASP A 44 -4.22 -2.07 8.01
CA ASP A 44 -3.71 -1.22 9.08
C ASP A 44 -2.30 -1.64 9.52
N TRP A 45 -2.07 -2.94 9.57
CA TRP A 45 -0.75 -3.48 9.84
C TRP A 45 0.29 -3.02 8.81
N ARG A 46 0.00 -3.12 7.51
CA ARG A 46 0.91 -2.65 6.46
C ARG A 46 1.13 -1.14 6.50
N TYR A 47 0.09 -0.36 6.76
CA TYR A 47 0.22 1.08 6.93
C TYR A 47 1.18 1.44 8.08
N LYS A 48 1.07 0.75 9.22
CA LYS A 48 1.97 0.93 10.36
C LYS A 48 3.41 0.52 10.02
N GLU A 49 3.61 -0.62 9.35
CA GLU A 49 4.94 -1.05 8.89
C GLU A 49 5.62 0.03 8.03
N LEU A 50 4.90 0.63 7.08
CA LEU A 50 5.46 1.69 6.22
C LEU A 50 5.75 2.98 7.00
N LYS A 51 4.85 3.36 7.91
CA LYS A 51 5.02 4.55 8.74
C LYS A 51 6.23 4.43 9.68
N GLU A 52 6.46 3.25 10.27
CA GLU A 52 7.64 2.96 11.08
C GLU A 52 8.96 3.07 10.28
N LEU A 53 8.90 2.86 8.96
CA LEU A 53 10.02 3.03 8.04
C LEU A 53 10.16 4.47 7.51
N GLY A 54 9.37 5.41 8.01
CA GLY A 54 9.38 6.81 7.55
C GLY A 54 8.74 7.03 6.17
N ILE A 55 8.02 6.03 5.66
CA ILE A 55 7.32 6.12 4.38
C ILE A 55 5.90 6.60 4.62
N GLU A 56 5.62 7.82 4.20
CA GLU A 56 4.28 8.37 4.17
C GLU A 56 3.83 8.47 2.72
N LEU A 57 2.71 7.87 2.36
CA LEU A 57 2.14 7.92 1.00
C LEU A 57 1.13 9.06 0.89
N SER A 58 0.70 9.38 -0.32
CA SER A 58 -0.38 10.35 -0.56
C SER A 58 -1.72 9.70 -0.23
N ASP A 59 -2.60 10.39 0.49
CA ASP A 59 -3.97 9.91 0.74
C ASP A 59 -4.97 10.53 -0.24
N ASN A 60 -6.11 9.89 -0.42
CA ASN A 60 -7.17 10.35 -1.31
C ASN A 60 -8.54 9.86 -0.82
N GLU A 61 -9.36 10.79 -0.35
CA GLU A 61 -10.68 10.50 0.21
C GLU A 61 -11.62 9.84 -0.79
N LYS A 62 -11.57 10.22 -2.08
CA LYS A 62 -12.42 9.61 -3.11
C LYS A 62 -12.09 8.15 -3.33
N LEU A 63 -10.80 7.82 -3.36
CA LEU A 63 -10.34 6.43 -3.46
C LEU A 63 -10.69 5.62 -2.21
N ALA A 64 -10.69 6.23 -1.03
CA ALA A 64 -11.01 5.57 0.24
C ALA A 64 -12.48 5.11 0.35
N ILE A 65 -13.40 5.70 -0.44
CA ILE A 65 -14.82 5.31 -0.48
C ILE A 65 -15.01 3.92 -1.10
N TYR A 66 -14.08 3.47 -1.96
CA TYR A 66 -14.13 2.17 -2.64
C TYR A 66 -13.61 1.02 -1.77
N ASN A 67 -14.14 0.92 -0.55
CA ASN A 67 -13.89 -0.20 0.33
C ASN A 67 -15.15 -1.06 0.35
N SER A 68 -15.19 -2.12 -0.45
CA SER A 68 -16.40 -2.96 -0.59
C SER A 68 -16.82 -3.65 0.71
N GLY A 69 -15.98 -3.60 1.75
CA GLY A 69 -16.17 -4.28 3.03
C GLY A 69 -16.08 -5.81 2.91
N GLN A 70 -15.89 -6.35 1.71
CA GLN A 70 -15.75 -7.78 1.46
C GLN A 70 -14.33 -8.23 1.74
N LYS A 71 -14.20 -9.37 2.42
CA LYS A 71 -12.92 -10.00 2.70
C LYS A 71 -12.22 -10.34 1.38
N ASP A 72 -10.93 -10.04 1.30
CA ASP A 72 -10.07 -10.27 0.15
C ASP A 72 -10.46 -9.52 -1.13
N ASP A 73 -11.32 -8.50 -1.04
CA ASP A 73 -11.48 -7.54 -2.15
C ASP A 73 -10.32 -6.55 -2.19
N ALA A 74 -10.14 -5.92 -3.35
CA ALA A 74 -9.20 -4.83 -3.56
C ALA A 74 -9.70 -3.57 -2.85
N ILE A 75 -8.82 -2.90 -2.10
CA ILE A 75 -9.16 -1.71 -1.32
C ILE A 75 -8.08 -0.64 -1.48
N PHE A 76 -8.47 0.62 -1.26
CA PHE A 76 -7.54 1.72 -1.02
C PHE A 76 -7.58 2.09 0.47
N TYR A 77 -6.42 2.10 1.12
CA TYR A 77 -6.28 2.39 2.54
C TYR A 77 -5.10 3.31 2.78
N LYS A 78 -5.36 4.57 3.17
CA LYS A 78 -4.35 5.57 3.58
C LYS A 78 -3.17 5.67 2.60
N GLY A 79 -3.49 5.81 1.32
CA GLY A 79 -2.48 5.88 0.25
C GLY A 79 -1.94 4.55 -0.28
N ILE A 80 -2.50 3.42 0.16
CA ILE A 80 -2.05 2.08 -0.25
C ILE A 80 -3.20 1.34 -0.95
N PHE A 81 -2.99 0.99 -2.21
CA PHE A 81 -3.79 0.00 -2.90
C PHE A 81 -3.37 -1.40 -2.44
N ILE A 82 -4.35 -2.17 -1.98
CA ILE A 82 -4.16 -3.55 -1.52
C ILE A 82 -5.02 -4.44 -2.40
N THR A 83 -4.42 -5.44 -3.02
CA THR A 83 -5.10 -6.18 -4.09
C THR A 83 -6.14 -7.20 -3.59
N GLY A 84 -6.03 -7.70 -2.36
CA GLY A 84 -6.77 -8.89 -1.96
C GLY A 84 -6.49 -10.05 -2.93
N ASN A 85 -7.55 -10.70 -3.42
CA ASN A 85 -7.51 -11.78 -4.41
C ASN A 85 -7.41 -11.31 -5.86
N HIS A 86 -7.33 -10.01 -6.11
CA HIS A 86 -7.19 -9.47 -7.46
C HIS A 86 -5.73 -9.39 -7.90
N SER A 87 -5.52 -9.34 -9.23
CA SER A 87 -4.23 -8.95 -9.77
C SER A 87 -3.97 -7.46 -9.51
N LYS A 88 -2.70 -7.06 -9.59
CA LYS A 88 -2.30 -5.64 -9.51
C LYS A 88 -2.96 -4.79 -10.59
N SER A 89 -2.99 -5.28 -11.83
CA SER A 89 -3.67 -4.61 -12.93
C SER A 89 -5.17 -4.52 -12.69
N GLY A 90 -5.81 -5.62 -12.28
CA GLY A 90 -7.25 -5.64 -11.98
C GLY A 90 -7.62 -4.72 -10.83
N THR A 91 -6.74 -4.58 -9.84
CA THR A 91 -6.88 -3.60 -8.76
C THR A 91 -6.85 -2.19 -9.33
N LEU A 92 -5.81 -1.81 -10.07
CA LEU A 92 -5.73 -0.45 -10.65
C LEU A 92 -6.88 -0.14 -11.59
N SER A 93 -7.35 -1.11 -12.38
CA SER A 93 -8.54 -0.95 -13.22
C SER A 93 -9.81 -0.65 -12.42
N LYS A 94 -9.96 -1.16 -11.19
CA LYS A 94 -11.11 -0.82 -10.34
C LYS A 94 -11.11 0.64 -9.89
N PHE A 95 -9.93 1.24 -9.75
CA PHE A 95 -9.78 2.62 -9.27
C PHE A 95 -9.48 3.61 -10.40
N SER A 96 -9.52 3.18 -11.67
CA SER A 96 -9.02 3.97 -12.80
C SER A 96 -9.81 5.24 -13.07
N GLU A 97 -11.11 5.25 -12.76
CA GLU A 97 -11.97 6.43 -12.94
C GLU A 97 -11.58 7.59 -12.02
N GLU A 98 -11.16 7.26 -10.79
CA GLU A 98 -10.74 8.25 -9.78
C GLU A 98 -9.23 8.52 -9.80
N LEU A 99 -8.44 7.59 -10.35
CA LEU A 99 -7.03 7.78 -10.66
C LEU A 99 -6.89 8.73 -11.86
N ASN A 100 -6.94 10.04 -11.61
CA ASN A 100 -6.48 11.02 -12.59
C ASN A 100 -5.05 10.67 -13.04
N ALA A 101 -4.80 10.72 -14.35
CA ALA A 101 -3.59 10.19 -15.00
C ALA A 101 -2.25 10.88 -14.64
N SER A 102 -2.19 11.69 -13.58
CA SER A 102 -0.95 12.32 -13.11
C SER A 102 -0.06 11.29 -12.41
N LEU A 103 0.77 10.62 -13.22
CA LEU A 103 1.91 9.76 -12.87
C LEU A 103 1.83 9.03 -11.52
N LEU A 104 1.24 7.85 -11.59
CA LEU A 104 1.26 6.84 -10.54
C LEU A 104 2.67 6.23 -10.42
N TYR A 105 3.54 6.79 -9.56
CA TYR A 105 4.77 6.09 -9.16
C TYR A 105 4.42 5.02 -8.13
N LEU A 106 4.16 3.83 -8.65
CA LEU A 106 3.66 2.71 -7.90
C LEU A 106 4.83 1.93 -7.29
N LEU A 107 5.19 2.29 -6.06
CA LEU A 107 6.31 1.63 -5.39
C LEU A 107 5.86 0.28 -4.81
N MET A 108 6.46 -0.80 -5.29
CA MET A 108 6.34 -2.13 -4.67
C MET A 108 7.17 -2.15 -3.38
N ILE A 109 6.56 -1.75 -2.27
CA ILE A 109 7.31 -1.65 -1.02
C ILE A 109 7.34 -3.01 -0.30
N VAL A 110 8.57 -3.45 -0.05
CA VAL A 110 8.99 -4.47 0.90
C VAL A 110 8.96 -5.93 0.40
N ARG A 111 10.14 -6.50 0.12
CA ARG A 111 10.39 -7.93 0.33
C ARG A 111 10.64 -8.14 1.83
N SER A 112 9.82 -8.96 2.47
CA SER A 112 10.11 -9.40 3.83
C SER A 112 11.14 -10.50 3.79
N ILE A 113 12.38 -10.18 4.16
CA ILE A 113 13.40 -11.20 4.35
C ILE A 113 13.11 -11.86 5.70
N LEU A 114 12.62 -13.11 5.65
CA LEU A 114 12.74 -14.01 6.78
C LEU A 114 14.23 -14.27 7.01
N LYS A 115 14.83 -13.64 8.03
CA LYS A 115 16.05 -14.20 8.61
C LYS A 115 15.64 -15.45 9.37
N MET A 116 15.90 -16.61 8.76
CA MET A 116 15.97 -17.89 9.47
C MET A 116 17.21 -17.90 10.36
#